data_AF-A0A8J6EI29-F1
#
_entry.id   AF-A0A8J6EI29-F1
#
_cell.length_a   1.000
_cell.length_b   1.000
_cell.length_c   1.000
_cell.angle_alpha   90.00
_cell.angle_beta   90.00
_cell.angle_gamma   90.00
#
_symmetry.space_group_name_H-M   'P 1'
#
loop_
_entity.id
_entity.type
_entity.pdbx_description
1 polymer ?
#
loop_
_entity_poly.entity_id
_entity_poly.type
_entity_poly.pdbx_seq_one_letter_code
_entity_poly.pdbx_strand_id
1 'polypeptide(L)'
;MERRRLLTDYLPVTRRGGKRGIFTKGRQEKDDGRGKRQPASRRAGDTGQETAVTALPQLSPLDNLIQFDLDWRFGPCTGITRLERWQRADELGLTPPKNIRDILMAHQADDRYQSSLWSSYSI
;
A
#
# COMPACT_ATOMS: atom_id res chain seq x y z
N MET A 1 28.72 -18.95 35.97
CA MET A 1 27.72 -19.24 34.93
C MET A 1 28.02 -18.36 33.74
N GLU A 2 28.60 -18.94 32.68
CA GLU A 2 29.03 -18.23 31.47
C GLU A 2 27.79 -17.86 30.64
N ARG A 3 27.54 -16.57 30.39
CA ARG A 3 26.46 -16.15 29.49
C ARG A 3 26.94 -16.34 28.05
N ARG A 4 26.30 -17.27 27.33
CA ARG A 4 26.57 -17.49 25.90
C ARG A 4 26.22 -16.22 25.12
N ARG A 5 27.19 -15.70 24.37
CA ARG A 5 26.99 -14.54 23.49
C ARG A 5 25.93 -14.89 22.44
N LEU A 6 24.95 -14.00 22.28
CA LEU A 6 23.90 -14.16 21.28
C LEU A 6 24.40 -13.58 19.95
N LEU A 7 23.82 -14.03 18.84
CA LEU A 7 24.19 -13.57 17.49
C LEU A 7 24.10 -12.05 17.33
N THR A 8 23.26 -11.39 18.13
CA THR A 8 23.08 -9.93 18.18
C THR A 8 24.28 -9.17 18.73
N ASP A 9 25.11 -9.82 19.54
CA ASP A 9 26.30 -9.20 20.14
C ASP A 9 27.41 -8.95 19.11
N TYR A 10 27.29 -9.55 17.92
CA TYR A 10 28.26 -9.43 16.82
C TYR A 10 27.91 -8.32 15.82
N LEU A 11 26.76 -7.64 15.98
CA LEU A 11 26.37 -6.56 15.08
C LEU A 11 27.12 -5.27 15.44
N PRO A 12 27.73 -4.56 14.48
CA PRO A 12 28.47 -3.34 14.74
C PRO A 12 27.53 -2.19 15.12
N VAL A 13 27.66 -1.68 16.34
CA VAL A 13 27.00 -0.44 16.78
C VAL A 13 27.67 0.75 16.08
N THR A 14 27.01 1.31 15.06
CA THR A 14 27.46 2.56 14.45
C THR A 14 26.94 3.74 15.27
N ARG A 15 27.84 4.40 16.01
CA ARG A 15 27.54 5.69 16.66
C ARG A 15 27.55 6.80 15.61
N ARG A 16 26.39 7.20 15.10
CA ARG A 16 26.29 8.47 14.35
C ARG A 16 26.25 9.63 15.34
N GLY A 17 27.43 10.13 15.70
CA GLY A 17 27.60 11.30 16.55
C GLY A 17 28.33 12.44 15.82
N GLY A 18 27.61 13.56 15.61
CA GLY A 18 28.16 14.89 15.90
C GLY A 18 28.67 15.80 14.78
N LYS A 19 27.87 16.84 14.51
CA LYS A 19 28.21 18.30 14.49
C LYS A 19 28.94 18.96 13.30
N ARG A 20 28.22 19.97 12.76
CA ARG A 20 28.60 21.36 12.39
C ARG A 20 29.65 21.60 11.28
N GLY A 21 29.19 22.19 10.18
CA GLY A 21 30.00 23.00 9.25
C GLY A 21 29.31 24.36 9.04
N ILE A 22 30.08 25.44 9.20
CA ILE A 22 29.73 26.85 8.98
C ILE A 22 30.36 27.30 7.63
N PHE A 23 29.80 28.37 7.04
CA PHE A 23 30.24 29.16 5.87
C PHE A 23 29.72 28.63 4.52
N THR A 24 29.03 29.42 3.67
CA THR A 24 29.48 30.71 3.11
C THR A 24 28.33 31.71 2.80
N LYS A 25 28.73 32.97 2.65
CA LYS A 25 27.94 34.18 2.36
C LYS A 25 27.74 34.32 0.84
N GLY A 26 26.52 34.61 0.39
CA GLY A 26 26.19 34.89 -1.01
C GLY A 26 24.92 35.74 -1.13
N ARG A 27 24.97 36.78 -1.96
CA ARG A 27 24.19 38.01 -1.98
C ARG A 27 22.96 37.93 -2.92
N GLN A 28 21.81 38.40 -2.41
CA GLN A 28 20.73 39.23 -3.01
C GLN A 28 20.40 39.14 -4.51
N GLU A 29 19.12 38.87 -4.82
CA GLU A 29 18.37 39.60 -5.85
C GLU A 29 16.86 39.53 -5.60
N LYS A 30 16.17 40.64 -5.89
CA LYS A 30 14.73 40.86 -5.82
C LYS A 30 14.13 40.50 -7.19
N ASP A 31 12.94 39.92 -7.25
CA ASP A 31 12.05 40.17 -8.38
C ASP A 31 10.58 39.89 -8.04
N ASP A 32 9.73 40.80 -8.49
CA ASP A 32 8.28 40.85 -8.39
C ASP A 32 7.64 39.97 -9.48
N GLY A 33 6.55 39.24 -9.21
CA GLY A 33 5.77 38.73 -10.35
C GLY A 33 4.79 37.57 -10.14
N ARG A 34 3.52 37.93 -9.92
CA ARG A 34 2.38 37.59 -10.80
C ARG A 34 2.57 36.38 -11.74
N GLY A 35 1.72 35.35 -11.65
CA GLY A 35 1.50 34.50 -12.82
C GLY A 35 0.83 33.16 -12.61
N LYS A 36 -0.49 33.13 -12.77
CA LYS A 36 -1.25 31.91 -13.08
C LYS A 36 -0.83 31.32 -14.44
N ARG A 37 -0.95 29.99 -14.53
CA ARG A 37 -1.14 29.14 -15.73
C ARG A 37 0.12 28.73 -16.50
N GLN A 38 0.14 27.45 -16.88
CA GLN A 38 0.25 26.91 -18.26
C GLN A 38 0.41 25.37 -18.17
N PRO A 39 0.44 24.58 -19.27
CA PRO A 39 -0.57 24.43 -20.31
C PRO A 39 -0.82 22.94 -20.66
N ALA A 40 -1.84 22.69 -21.48
CA ALA A 40 -2.02 21.44 -22.21
C ALA A 40 -0.92 21.26 -23.28
N SER A 41 -0.33 20.07 -23.37
CA SER A 41 0.40 19.58 -24.55
C SER A 41 0.79 18.12 -24.30
N ARG A 42 0.70 17.13 -25.19
CA ARG A 42 0.17 16.93 -26.54
C ARG A 42 0.08 15.40 -26.69
N ARG A 43 -0.86 14.93 -27.51
CA ARG A 43 -1.05 13.52 -27.88
C ARG A 43 0.14 12.94 -28.67
N ALA A 44 0.45 11.67 -28.41
CA ALA A 44 0.70 10.58 -29.36
C ALA A 44 0.76 9.31 -28.49
N GLY A 45 -0.08 8.28 -28.62
CA GLY A 45 -0.52 7.62 -29.83
C GLY A 45 0.50 6.55 -30.17
N ASP A 46 0.51 5.42 -29.47
CA ASP A 46 1.21 4.21 -29.93
C ASP A 46 0.73 2.92 -29.25
N THR A 47 0.52 1.91 -30.11
CA THR A 47 0.55 0.46 -29.87
C THR A 47 -0.53 -0.22 -29.00
N GLY A 48 -1.49 -0.82 -29.71
CA GLY A 48 -1.71 -2.28 -29.63
C GLY A 48 -2.27 -2.83 -28.33
N GLN A 49 -3.60 -2.75 -28.16
CA GLN A 49 -4.32 -3.55 -27.18
C GLN A 49 -4.66 -4.92 -27.77
N GLU A 50 -3.64 -5.78 -27.91
CA GLU A 50 -3.84 -7.22 -28.04
C GLU A 50 -2.87 -7.92 -27.10
N THR A 51 -3.29 -8.10 -25.85
CA THR A 51 -2.86 -9.27 -25.08
C THR A 51 -4.12 -9.94 -24.55
N ALA A 52 -4.54 -10.98 -25.28
CA ALA A 52 -5.45 -11.98 -24.80
C ALA A 52 -4.84 -12.60 -23.52
N VAL A 53 -5.18 -12.02 -22.37
CA VAL A 53 -4.82 -12.61 -21.08
C VAL A 53 -5.70 -13.82 -20.89
N THR A 54 -5.06 -14.98 -20.89
CA THR A 54 -5.57 -16.29 -20.52
C THR A 54 -6.66 -16.14 -19.45
N ALA A 55 -7.89 -16.48 -19.80
CA ALA A 55 -9.02 -16.47 -18.88
C ALA A 55 -8.74 -17.48 -17.76
N LEU A 56 -8.18 -17.00 -16.66
CA LEU A 56 -8.20 -17.71 -15.38
C LEU A 56 -9.66 -18.09 -15.12
N PRO A 57 -9.94 -19.31 -14.62
CA PRO A 57 -11.30 -19.69 -14.26
C PRO A 57 -11.91 -18.58 -13.41
N GLN A 58 -13.13 -18.17 -13.74
CA GLN A 58 -13.85 -17.17 -12.95
C GLN A 58 -13.91 -17.68 -11.51
N LEU A 59 -13.01 -17.17 -10.66
CA LEU A 59 -12.84 -17.58 -9.28
C LEU A 59 -14.15 -17.34 -8.54
N SER A 60 -14.50 -18.20 -7.59
CA SER A 60 -15.71 -17.98 -6.81
C SER A 60 -15.64 -16.63 -6.07
N PRO A 61 -16.78 -16.03 -5.69
CA PRO A 61 -16.78 -14.79 -4.92
C PRO A 61 -15.92 -14.90 -3.64
N LEU A 62 -15.93 -16.07 -3.01
CA LEU A 62 -15.13 -16.33 -1.81
C LEU A 62 -13.64 -16.42 -2.13
N ASP A 63 -13.24 -17.07 -3.23
CA ASP A 63 -11.83 -17.13 -3.65
C ASP A 63 -11.26 -15.75 -3.95
N ASN A 64 -12.06 -14.85 -4.54
CA ASN A 64 -11.68 -13.45 -4.75
C ASN A 64 -11.40 -12.75 -3.41
N LEU A 65 -12.23 -12.99 -2.39
CA LEU A 65 -12.03 -12.45 -1.04
C LEU A 65 -10.78 -13.03 -0.37
N ILE A 66 -10.52 -14.32 -0.54
CA ILE A 66 -9.30 -14.98 -0.03
C ILE A 66 -8.06 -14.39 -0.70
N GLN A 67 -8.08 -14.20 -2.02
CA GLN A 67 -6.97 -13.59 -2.75
C GLN A 67 -6.72 -12.15 -2.27
N PHE A 68 -7.78 -11.39 -1.99
CA PHE A 68 -7.67 -10.07 -1.37
C PHE A 68 -7.07 -10.15 0.04
N ASP A 69 -7.48 -11.15 0.86
CA ASP A 69 -6.93 -11.38 2.19
C ASP A 69 -5.40 -11.59 2.17
N LEU A 70 -4.90 -12.32 1.18
CA LEU A 70 -3.47 -12.63 1.00
C LEU A 70 -2.64 -11.47 0.42
N ASP A 71 -3.26 -10.44 -0.15
CA ASP A 71 -2.54 -9.33 -0.77
C ASP A 71 -2.06 -8.32 0.27
N TRP A 72 -0.77 -8.30 0.55
CA TRP A 72 -0.14 -7.41 1.53
C TRP A 72 -0.21 -5.92 1.16
N ARG A 73 -0.45 -5.59 -0.11
CA ARG A 73 -0.45 -4.19 -0.60
C ARG A 73 -1.56 -3.37 0.05
N PHE A 74 -2.66 -3.99 0.42
CA PHE A 74 -3.82 -3.34 1.04
C PHE A 74 -3.76 -3.28 2.57
N GLY A 75 -2.58 -3.56 3.15
CA GLY A 75 -2.34 -3.50 4.59
C GLY A 75 -2.77 -4.77 5.34
N PRO A 76 -2.63 -4.81 6.67
CA PRO A 76 -2.98 -5.99 7.46
C PRO A 76 -4.50 -6.25 7.47
N CYS A 77 -4.87 -7.53 7.55
CA CYS A 77 -6.23 -8.06 7.58
C CYS A 77 -6.60 -8.71 8.91
N THR A 78 -5.69 -8.74 9.87
CA THR A 78 -5.96 -9.27 11.21
C THR A 78 -6.66 -8.21 12.06
N GLY A 79 -7.65 -8.64 12.86
CA GLY A 79 -8.35 -7.78 13.82
C GLY A 79 -9.33 -6.76 13.23
N ILE A 80 -9.65 -6.86 11.93
CA ILE A 80 -10.65 -6.03 11.24
C ILE A 80 -11.47 -6.89 10.27
N THR A 81 -12.64 -6.40 9.87
CA THR A 81 -13.44 -7.03 8.81
C THR A 81 -12.84 -6.76 7.43
N ARG A 82 -13.20 -7.60 6.44
CA ARG A 82 -12.78 -7.40 5.04
C ARG A 82 -13.24 -6.05 4.49
N LEU A 83 -14.43 -5.59 4.90
CA LEU A 83 -14.99 -4.31 4.45
C LEU A 83 -14.20 -3.12 5.01
N GLU A 84 -13.88 -3.14 6.31
CA GLU A 84 -13.05 -2.10 6.93
C GLU A 84 -11.65 -2.06 6.30
N ARG A 85 -11.07 -3.23 6.02
CA ARG A 85 -9.78 -3.30 5.30
C ARG A 85 -9.86 -2.66 3.92
N TRP A 86 -10.93 -2.95 3.18
CA TRP A 86 -11.17 -2.37 1.85
C TRP A 86 -11.28 -0.84 1.94
N GLN A 87 -12.07 -0.32 2.89
CA GLN A 87 -12.24 1.13 3.09
C GLN A 87 -10.92 1.81 3.44
N ARG A 88 -10.14 1.24 4.36
CA ARG A 88 -8.82 1.77 4.72
C ARG A 88 -7.87 1.82 3.52
N ALA A 89 -7.87 0.76 2.70
CA ALA A 89 -7.04 0.75 1.50
C ALA A 89 -7.46 1.83 0.48
N ASP A 90 -8.75 2.09 0.35
CA ASP A 90 -9.30 3.17 -0.49
C ASP A 90 -8.92 4.56 0.04
N GLU A 91 -9.04 4.77 1.35
CA GLU A 91 -8.62 6.00 2.04
C GLU A 91 -7.11 6.29 1.89
N LEU A 92 -6.30 5.23 1.86
CA LEU A 92 -4.86 5.32 1.60
C LEU A 92 -4.50 5.51 0.12
N GLY A 93 -5.49 5.52 -0.77
CA GLY A 93 -5.28 5.68 -2.21
C GLY A 93 -4.64 4.45 -2.89
N LEU A 94 -4.75 3.26 -2.28
CA LEU A 94 -4.19 2.02 -2.80
C LEU A 94 -5.05 1.37 -3.89
N THR A 95 -6.20 1.98 -4.22
CA THR A 95 -7.11 1.55 -5.29
C THR A 95 -7.50 0.06 -5.19
N PRO A 96 -8.10 -0.38 -4.07
CA PRO A 96 -8.54 -1.77 -3.93
C PRO A 96 -9.60 -2.14 -4.98
N PRO A 97 -9.70 -3.41 -5.41
CA PRO A 97 -10.63 -3.80 -6.48
C PRO A 97 -12.10 -3.58 -6.08
N LYS A 98 -12.90 -2.99 -6.97
CA LYS A 98 -14.32 -2.66 -6.70
C LYS A 98 -15.20 -3.89 -6.54
N ASN A 99 -14.92 -4.96 -7.30
CA ASN A 99 -15.67 -6.22 -7.21
C ASN A 99 -15.66 -6.80 -5.79
N ILE A 100 -14.56 -6.61 -5.04
CA ILE A 100 -14.45 -7.04 -3.64
C ILE A 100 -15.48 -6.32 -2.78
N ARG A 101 -15.60 -5.00 -2.93
CA ARG A 101 -16.62 -4.21 -2.22
C ARG A 101 -18.02 -4.67 -2.58
N ASP A 102 -18.30 -4.92 -3.86
CA ASP A 102 -19.63 -5.32 -4.32
C ASP A 102 -20.03 -6.67 -3.71
N ILE A 103 -19.11 -7.64 -3.69
CA ILE A 103 -19.30 -8.94 -3.02
C ILE A 103 -19.58 -8.73 -1.51
N LEU A 104 -18.79 -7.90 -0.83
CA LEU A 104 -18.98 -7.65 0.60
C LEU A 104 -20.31 -6.96 0.92
N MET A 105 -20.75 -6.03 0.06
CA MET A 105 -22.04 -5.36 0.18
C MET A 105 -23.22 -6.30 -0.08
N ALA A 106 -23.08 -7.25 -1.00
CA ALA A 106 -24.11 -8.26 -1.26
C ALA A 106 -24.26 -9.27 -0.11
N HIS A 107 -23.18 -9.55 0.63
CA HIS A 107 -23.13 -10.58 1.68
C HIS A 107 -22.87 -10.01 3.08
N GLN A 108 -23.54 -8.91 3.46
CA GLN A 108 -23.36 -8.25 4.77
C GLN A 108 -23.74 -9.14 5.97
N ALA A 109 -24.68 -10.07 5.79
CA ALA A 109 -25.16 -10.95 6.85
C ALA A 109 -24.37 -12.27 7.00
N ASP A 110 -23.53 -12.64 6.03
CA ASP A 110 -22.74 -13.88 6.08
C ASP A 110 -21.34 -13.59 6.61
N ASP A 111 -21.06 -14.10 7.82
CA ASP A 111 -19.78 -13.89 8.49
C ASP A 111 -18.60 -14.44 7.68
N ARG A 112 -18.79 -15.49 6.86
CA ARG A 112 -17.71 -16.04 6.01
C ARG A 112 -17.22 -15.04 4.97
N TYR A 113 -18.06 -14.08 4.60
CA TYR A 113 -17.72 -13.00 3.66
C TYR A 113 -17.13 -11.80 4.41
N GLN A 114 -17.65 -11.47 5.59
CA GLN A 114 -17.21 -10.30 6.36
C GLN A 114 -15.89 -10.52 7.12
N SER A 115 -15.68 -11.74 7.64
CA SER A 115 -14.50 -12.10 8.41
C SER A 115 -13.29 -12.37 7.52
N SER A 116 -12.11 -11.89 7.95
CA SER A 116 -10.83 -12.20 7.29
C SER A 116 -10.39 -13.64 7.53
N LEU A 117 -9.54 -14.16 6.63
CA LEU A 117 -9.02 -15.55 6.66
C LEU A 117 -8.44 -15.98 8.01
N TRP A 118 -7.87 -15.04 8.78
CA TRP A 118 -7.22 -15.32 10.05
C TRP A 118 -8.07 -15.02 11.30
N SER A 119 -9.36 -14.69 11.16
CA SER A 119 -10.22 -14.34 12.31
C SER A 119 -10.40 -15.49 13.30
N SER A 120 -10.29 -16.74 12.84
CA SER A 120 -10.44 -17.95 13.68
C SER A 120 -9.19 -18.28 14.51
N TYR A 121 -8.04 -17.70 14.18
CA TYR A 121 -6.80 -17.94 14.90
C TYR A 121 -6.64 -16.86 15.96
N SER A 122 -6.66 -17.26 17.23
CA SER A 122 -6.18 -16.40 18.31
C SER A 122 -4.66 -16.30 18.20
N ILE A 123 -4.17 -15.15 17.75
CA ILE A 123 -2.75 -14.80 17.68
C ILE A 123 -2.27 -14.12 18.95
#